data_AF-A0A2M7ICD1-F1
#
_entry.id   AF-A0A2M7ICD1-F1
#
_cell.length_a   1.000
_cell.length_b   1.000
_cell.length_c   1.000
_cell.angle_alpha   90.00
_cell.angle_beta   90.00
_cell.angle_gamma   90.00
#
_symmetry.space_group_name_H-M   'P 1'
#
loop_
_entity.id
_entity.type
_entity.pdbx_description
1 polymer ?
#
loop_
_entity_poly.entity_id
_entity_poly.type
_entity_poly.pdbx_seq_one_letter_code
_entity_poly.pdbx_strand_id
1 'polypeptide(L)'
;MDIIKKIVLIVLSLLIANIISAFLLGIMIMIGGNINVVGLNEMNFDPMITIAYILLYYFINSFFQSEGKSQLYLFLFTLFLSFTVNFIQGAIFLVIIYFLLNKFRLI
;
A
#
# COMPACT_ATOMS: atom_id res chain seq x y z
N MET A 1 31.30 9.66 15.88
CA MET A 1 30.92 8.28 15.51
C MET A 1 29.42 8.13 15.19
N ASP A 2 28.56 9.00 15.72
CA ASP A 2 27.10 8.90 15.52
C ASP A 2 26.59 9.37 14.15
N ILE A 3 27.27 10.33 13.50
CA ILE A 3 26.86 10.83 12.18
C ILE A 3 27.03 9.75 11.10
N ILE A 4 28.15 9.02 11.14
CA ILE A 4 28.42 7.91 10.21
C ILE A 4 27.38 6.81 10.38
N LYS A 5 27.03 6.45 11.64
CA LYS A 5 25.95 5.49 11.91
C LYS A 5 24.61 5.95 11.34
N LYS A 6 24.24 7.22 11.47
CA LYS A 6 23.00 7.78 10.90
C LYS A 6 22.99 7.71 9.38
N ILE A 7 24.10 8.06 8.73
CA ILE A 7 24.23 7.98 7.27
C ILE A 7 24.10 6.53 6.80
N VAL A 8 24.78 5.59 7.45
CA VAL A 8 24.68 4.16 7.13
C VAL A 8 23.24 3.67 7.29
N LEU A 9 22.53 4.10 8.33
CA LEU A 9 21.14 3.71 8.58
C LEU A 9 20.18 4.27 7.51
N ILE A 10 20.40 5.51 7.07
CA ILE A 10 19.66 6.12 5.95
C ILE A 10 19.90 5.32 4.66
N VAL A 11 21.17 5.03 4.33
CA VAL A 11 21.53 4.24 3.15
C VAL A 11 20.91 2.84 3.22
N LEU A 12 20.97 2.18 4.39
CA LEU A 12 20.37 0.86 4.60
C LEU A 12 18.85 0.90 4.41
N SER A 13 18.18 1.93 4.94
CA SER A 13 16.73 2.08 4.81
C SER A 13 16.29 2.31 3.37
N LEU A 14 17.05 3.08 2.59
CA LEU A 14 16.82 3.28 1.16
C LEU A 14 17.01 1.97 0.37
N LEU A 15 18.01 1.17 0.74
CA LEU A 15 18.28 -0.12 0.11
C LEU A 15 17.16 -1.13 0.41
N ILE A 16 16.73 -1.21 1.67
CA ILE A 16 15.61 -2.05 2.10
C ILE A 16 14.31 -1.60 1.40
N ALA A 17 14.04 -0.30 1.32
CA ALA A 17 12.86 0.23 0.64
C ALA A 17 12.83 -0.16 -0.85
N ASN A 18 13.98 -0.13 -1.53
CA ASN A 18 14.09 -0.58 -2.93
C ASN A 18 13.82 -2.09 -3.08
N ILE A 19 14.34 -2.92 -2.16
CA ILE A 19 14.10 -4.37 -2.19
C ILE A 19 12.61 -4.67 -1.95
N ILE A 20 11.99 -4.03 -0.96
CA ILE A 20 10.57 -4.19 -0.65
C ILE A 20 9.71 -3.74 -1.84
N SER A 21 10.05 -2.60 -2.45
CA SER A 21 9.37 -2.09 -3.64
C SER A 21 9.46 -3.08 -4.81
N ALA A 22 10.64 -3.61 -5.10
CA ALA A 22 10.84 -4.60 -6.16
C ALA A 22 10.13 -5.94 -5.89
N PHE A 23 10.06 -6.35 -4.62
CA PHE A 23 9.32 -7.55 -4.21
C PHE A 23 7.81 -7.38 -4.37
N LEU A 24 7.26 -6.27 -3.88
CA LEU A 24 5.85 -5.94 -4.05
C LEU A 24 5.49 -5.77 -5.53
N LEU A 25 6.38 -5.18 -6.32
CA LEU A 25 6.27 -5.09 -7.77
C LEU A 25 6.18 -6.47 -8.42
N GLY A 26 7.08 -7.39 -8.06
CA GLY A 26 7.08 -8.75 -8.60
C GLY A 26 5.79 -9.51 -8.28
N ILE A 27 5.27 -9.35 -7.06
CA ILE A 27 3.96 -9.91 -6.66
C ILE A 27 2.84 -9.28 -7.49
N MET A 28 2.86 -7.96 -7.65
CA MET A 28 1.84 -7.22 -8.39
C MET A 28 1.83 -7.62 -9.87
N ILE A 29 2.99 -7.68 -10.54
CA ILE A 29 3.12 -8.10 -11.94
C ILE A 29 2.60 -9.53 -12.15
N MET A 30 2.81 -10.42 -11.18
CA MET A 30 2.29 -11.79 -11.21
C MET A 30 0.75 -11.84 -11.04
N ILE A 31 0.16 -10.90 -10.31
CA ILE A 31 -1.29 -10.84 -10.05
C ILE A 31 -2.04 -10.09 -11.16
N GLY A 32 -1.40 -9.13 -11.83
CA GLY A 32 -1.97 -8.38 -12.96
C GLY A 32 -0.94 -8.20 -14.06
N GLY A 33 -1.15 -8.81 -15.22
CA GLY A 33 -0.34 -8.51 -16.40
C GLY A 33 -0.37 -7.01 -16.73
N ASN A 34 0.80 -6.43 -17.03
CA ASN A 34 1.05 -5.01 -17.33
C ASN A 34 0.72 -4.01 -16.21
N ILE A 35 1.52 -4.04 -15.14
CA ILE A 35 1.52 -2.97 -14.14
C ILE A 35 2.67 -2.01 -14.46
N ASN A 36 2.32 -0.86 -15.05
CA ASN A 36 3.25 0.26 -15.15
C ASN A 36 3.36 0.89 -13.77
N VAL A 37 4.58 0.92 -13.22
CA VAL A 37 4.86 1.66 -11.98
C VAL A 37 4.77 3.13 -12.31
N VAL A 38 3.69 3.74 -11.87
CA VAL A 38 3.51 5.18 -11.95
C VAL A 38 4.56 5.81 -11.03
N GLY A 39 5.63 6.37 -11.62
CA GLY A 39 6.59 7.18 -10.87
C GLY A 39 5.89 8.39 -10.25
N LEU A 40 6.50 9.04 -9.25
CA LEU A 40 5.91 10.23 -8.59
C LEU A 40 5.50 11.33 -9.60
N ASN A 41 6.15 11.39 -10.77
CA ASN A 41 5.87 12.35 -11.84
C ASN A 41 4.67 11.98 -12.73
N GLU A 42 4.14 10.76 -12.62
CA GLU A 42 2.99 10.27 -13.39
C GLU A 42 1.74 10.08 -12.51
N MET A 43 1.78 10.48 -11.23
CA MET A 43 0.62 10.44 -10.32
C MET A 43 -0.51 11.32 -10.86
N ASN A 44 -1.39 10.72 -11.65
CA ASN A 44 -2.60 11.36 -12.11
C ASN A 44 -3.64 11.24 -11.00
N PHE A 45 -3.95 12.34 -10.32
CA PHE A 45 -5.00 12.36 -9.32
C PHE A 45 -6.36 12.34 -10.01
N ASP A 46 -7.03 11.20 -9.95
CA ASP A 46 -8.42 11.05 -10.34
C ASP A 46 -9.32 11.03 -9.08
N PRO A 47 -10.09 12.10 -8.82
CA PRO A 47 -10.97 12.17 -7.65
C PRO A 47 -11.99 11.03 -7.57
N MET A 48 -12.49 10.53 -8.71
CA MET A 48 -13.47 9.44 -8.73
C MET A 48 -12.83 8.13 -8.26
N ILE A 49 -11.60 7.86 -8.69
CA ILE A 49 -10.86 6.67 -8.26
C ILE A 49 -10.57 6.76 -6.76
N THR A 50 -10.12 7.91 -6.26
CA THR A 50 -9.88 8.10 -4.83
C THR A 50 -11.16 7.91 -3.99
N ILE A 51 -12.30 8.43 -4.44
CA ILE A 51 -13.59 8.20 -3.77
C ILE A 51 -13.94 6.71 -3.77
N ALA A 52 -13.74 6.00 -4.88
CA ALA A 52 -14.01 4.57 -4.97
C ALA A 52 -13.14 3.76 -3.99
N TYR A 53 -11.85 4.10 -3.85
CA TYR A 53 -10.97 3.51 -2.85
C TYR A 53 -11.44 3.78 -1.41
N ILE A 54 -11.88 5.00 -1.11
CA ILE A 54 -12.40 5.35 0.22
C ILE A 54 -13.66 4.54 0.54
N LEU A 55 -14.60 4.41 -0.42
CA LEU A 55 -15.79 3.57 -0.24
C LEU A 55 -15.44 2.11 0.00
N LEU A 56 -14.46 1.59 -0.76
CA LEU A 56 -13.96 0.23 -0.57
C LEU A 56 -13.36 0.03 0.83
N TYR A 57 -12.58 0.99 1.32
CA TYR A 57 -12.03 0.94 2.67
C TYR A 57 -13.14 0.84 3.73
N TYR A 58 -14.17 1.69 3.65
CA TYR A 58 -15.28 1.63 4.61
C TYR A 58 -16.05 0.32 4.50
N PHE A 59 -16.25 -0.19 3.29
CA PHE A 59 -16.88 -1.49 3.06
C PHE A 59 -16.08 -2.60 3.74
N ILE A 60 -14.78 -2.74 3.44
CA ILE A 60 -13.91 -3.77 4.01
C ILE A 60 -13.83 -3.62 5.55
N ASN A 61 -13.68 -2.39 6.06
CA ASN A 61 -13.60 -2.15 7.49
C ASN A 61 -14.88 -2.57 8.22
N SER A 62 -16.04 -2.47 7.57
CA SER A 62 -17.31 -2.98 8.12
C SER A 62 -17.35 -4.51 8.24
N PHE A 63 -16.64 -5.25 7.39
CA PHE A 63 -16.57 -6.72 7.46
C PHE A 63 -15.55 -7.21 8.49
N PHE A 64 -14.36 -6.59 8.51
CA PHE A 64 -13.23 -7.08 9.31
C PHE A 64 -13.11 -6.42 10.69
N GLN A 65 -13.82 -5.32 10.95
CA GLN A 65 -13.88 -4.64 12.26
C GLN A 65 -12.49 -4.35 12.87
N SER A 66 -11.60 -3.77 12.09
CA SER A 66 -10.22 -3.43 12.50
C SER A 66 -10.19 -2.53 13.75
N GLU A 67 -9.21 -2.73 14.64
CA GLU A 67 -8.98 -1.84 15.79
C GLU A 67 -8.67 -0.38 15.38
N GLY A 68 -8.93 0.59 16.26
CA GLY A 68 -8.86 2.02 15.92
C GLY A 68 -7.49 2.52 15.46
N LYS A 69 -6.37 1.92 15.92
CA LYS A 69 -5.02 2.30 15.46
C LYS A 69 -4.71 1.74 14.07
N SER A 70 -5.09 0.49 13.79
CA SER A 70 -4.89 -0.14 12.48
C SER A 70 -5.77 0.50 11.41
N GLN A 71 -6.97 0.97 11.76
CA GLN A 71 -7.86 1.71 10.87
C GLN A 71 -7.18 2.92 10.21
N LEU A 72 -6.43 3.72 10.97
CA LEU A 72 -5.75 4.91 10.44
C LEU A 72 -4.63 4.54 9.46
N TYR A 73 -3.82 3.52 9.78
CA TYR A 73 -2.77 3.05 8.87
C TYR A 73 -3.36 2.46 7.58
N LEU A 74 -4.45 1.71 7.68
CA LEU A 74 -5.14 1.13 6.53
C LEU A 74 -5.82 2.20 5.67
N PHE A 75 -6.31 3.28 6.30
CA PHE A 75 -6.85 4.42 5.58
C PHE A 75 -5.77 5.18 4.79
N LEU A 76 -4.63 5.50 5.43
CA LEU A 76 -3.49 6.13 4.75
C LEU A 76 -2.96 5.25 3.62
N PHE A 77 -2.91 3.95 3.83
CA PHE A 77 -2.52 2.98 2.81
C PHE A 77 -3.51 2.93 1.64
N THR A 78 -4.82 2.99 1.92
CA THR A 78 -5.86 3.10 0.89
C THR A 78 -5.70 4.35 0.05
N LEU A 79 -5.45 5.50 0.69
CA LEU A 79 -5.17 6.75 -0.03
C LEU A 79 -3.93 6.61 -0.90
N PHE A 80 -2.84 6.04 -0.37
CA PHE A 80 -1.62 5.82 -1.14
C PHE A 80 -1.85 4.95 -2.38
N LEU A 81 -2.61 3.85 -2.26
CA LEU A 81 -2.97 3.00 -3.39
C LEU A 81 -3.76 3.76 -4.47
N SER A 82 -4.62 4.70 -4.06
CA SER A 82 -5.42 5.49 -5.01
C SER A 82 -4.61 6.35 -5.98
N PHE A 83 -3.37 6.71 -5.64
CA PHE A 83 -2.46 7.48 -6.50
C PHE A 83 -1.48 6.62 -7.30
N THR A 84 -1.31 5.35 -6.93
CA THR A 84 -0.17 4.53 -7.38
C THR A 84 -0.58 3.28 -8.15
N VAL A 85 -1.81 2.79 -7.95
CA VAL A 85 -2.27 1.52 -8.52
C VAL A 85 -3.67 1.66 -9.11
N ASN A 86 -3.88 1.05 -10.27
CA ASN A 86 -5.20 0.93 -10.90
C ASN A 86 -6.24 0.37 -9.91
N PHE A 87 -7.45 0.93 -9.93
CA PHE A 87 -8.48 0.62 -8.93
C PHE A 87 -8.72 -0.89 -8.73
N ILE A 88 -8.87 -1.65 -9.81
CA ILE A 88 -9.15 -3.10 -9.73
C ILE A 88 -8.02 -3.83 -8.99
N GLN A 89 -6.76 -3.53 -9.34
CA GLN A 89 -5.59 -4.19 -8.75
C GLN A 89 -5.42 -3.81 -7.28
N GLY A 90 -5.50 -2.51 -6.96
CA GLY A 90 -5.38 -2.08 -5.57
C GLY A 90 -6.58 -2.47 -4.71
N ALA A 91 -7.77 -2.64 -5.29
CA ALA A 91 -8.94 -3.18 -4.59
C ALA A 91 -8.73 -4.65 -4.19
N ILE A 92 -8.28 -5.49 -5.13
CA ILE A 92 -7.92 -6.89 -4.86
C ILE A 92 -6.83 -6.94 -3.78
N PHE A 93 -5.82 -6.09 -3.90
CA PHE A 93 -4.72 -6.03 -2.94
C PHE A 93 -5.18 -5.61 -1.54
N LEU A 94 -6.06 -4.61 -1.43
CA LEU A 94 -6.64 -4.17 -0.16
C LEU A 94 -7.41 -5.29 0.53
N VAL A 95 -8.24 -6.02 -0.22
CA VAL A 95 -9.01 -7.16 0.32
C VAL A 95 -8.07 -8.26 0.83
N ILE A 96 -7.03 -8.61 0.06
CA ILE A 96 -6.05 -9.62 0.47
C ILE A 96 -5.27 -9.18 1.71
N ILE A 97 -4.82 -7.92 1.76
CA ILE A 97 -4.11 -7.37 2.92
C ILE A 97 -4.99 -7.42 4.16
N TYR A 98 -6.24 -6.94 4.08
CA TYR A 98 -7.16 -6.99 5.21
C TYR A 98 -7.41 -8.42 5.68
N PHE A 99 -7.60 -9.35 4.74
CA PHE A 99 -7.77 -10.76 5.07
C PHE A 99 -6.55 -11.34 5.79
N LEU A 100 -5.34 -11.08 5.28
CA LEU A 100 -4.10 -11.58 5.90
C LEU A 100 -3.89 -10.96 7.28
N LEU A 101 -4.03 -9.65 7.42
CA LEU A 101 -3.86 -8.96 8.69
C LEU A 101 -4.84 -9.47 9.74
N ASN A 102 -6.11 -9.66 9.39
CA ASN A 102 -7.11 -10.24 10.30
C ASN A 102 -6.77 -11.69 10.63
N LYS A 103 -6.38 -12.50 9.64
CA LYS A 103 -6.02 -13.92 9.83
C LYS A 103 -4.86 -14.10 10.82
N PHE A 104 -3.89 -13.18 10.80
CA PHE A 104 -2.74 -13.18 11.72
C PHE A 104 -2.97 -12.37 13.00
N ARG A 105 -4.18 -11.84 13.24
CA ARG A 105 -4.54 -11.00 14.41
C ARG A 105 -3.61 -9.79 14.58
N LEU A 106 -3.22 -9.19 13.46
CA LEU A 106 -2.41 -7.97 13.43
C LEU A 106 -3.28 -6.70 13.46
N ILE A 107 -4.60 -6.84 13.31
CA ILE A 107 -5.61 -5.77 13.29
C ILE A 107 -6.90 -6.19 13.98
#